data_AF-A0A7J2R826-F1
#
_entry.id   AF-A0A7J2R826-F1
#
_cell.length_a   1.000
_cell.length_b   1.000
_cell.length_c   1.000
_cell.angle_alpha   90.00
_cell.angle_beta   90.00
_cell.angle_gamma   90.00
#
_symmetry.space_group_name_H-M   'P 1'
#
loop_
_entity.id
_entity.type
_entity.pdbx_description
1 polymer ?
#
loop_
_entity_poly.entity_id
_entity_poly.type
_entity_poly.pdbx_seq_one_letter_code
_entity_poly.pdbx_strand_id
1 'polypeptide(L)'
;MIKNIQDDKRVLISTTITSINYNEIDTVIKVAYDAGVSGIFFLLYTGYSDDPLLVKGKILKKTIRSVLRAMGDYDDFILMSKKMLELYISKEFVPHCVFKSGGVKCYYPDGKRKFCVMGNSPKLCANCGCIVPVGSYALSKLDPETIEILKNFIHGDSMLLKKK
;
A
#
# COMPACT_ATOMS: atom_id res chain seq x y z
N MET A 1 -10.65 -16.51 10.74
CA MET A 1 -10.92 -15.69 9.53
C MET A 1 -9.98 -16.05 8.38
N ILE A 2 -8.66 -16.17 8.59
CA ILE A 2 -7.71 -16.50 7.51
C ILE A 2 -7.81 -17.93 6.94
N LYS A 3 -8.38 -18.89 7.68
CA LYS A 3 -8.50 -20.29 7.21
C LYS A 3 -9.22 -20.45 5.85
N ASN A 4 -10.10 -19.52 5.47
CA ASN A 4 -10.86 -19.61 4.23
C ASN A 4 -10.07 -19.17 2.99
N ILE A 5 -8.90 -18.56 3.17
CA ILE A 5 -8.02 -18.09 2.10
C ILE A 5 -6.67 -18.80 2.12
N GLN A 6 -6.57 -19.91 2.87
CA GLN A 6 -5.35 -20.68 2.99
C GLN A 6 -4.89 -21.16 1.60
N ASP A 7 -3.62 -20.87 1.28
CA ASP A 7 -2.95 -21.18 0.02
C ASP A 7 -3.61 -20.61 -1.25
N ASP A 8 -4.54 -19.65 -1.11
CA ASP A 8 -5.20 -19.02 -2.26
C ASP A 8 -4.32 -17.93 -2.88
N LYS A 9 -3.62 -18.29 -3.96
CA LYS A 9 -2.73 -17.40 -4.74
C LYS A 9 -3.46 -16.31 -5.53
N ARG A 10 -4.80 -16.27 -5.51
CA ARG A 10 -5.57 -15.17 -6.08
C ARG A 10 -5.74 -14.03 -5.09
N VAL A 11 -5.43 -14.27 -3.81
CA VAL A 11 -5.67 -13.31 -2.72
C VAL A 11 -4.43 -12.46 -2.47
N LEU A 12 -4.67 -11.16 -2.36
CA LEU A 12 -3.75 -10.18 -1.80
C LEU A 12 -4.32 -9.62 -0.51
N ILE A 13 -3.46 -9.34 0.46
CA ILE A 13 -3.84 -8.67 1.69
C ILE A 13 -3.48 -7.19 1.59
N SER A 14 -4.45 -6.34 1.86
CA SER A 14 -4.24 -4.91 2.01
C SER A 14 -4.49 -4.51 3.45
N THR A 15 -3.54 -3.85 4.10
CA THR A 15 -3.69 -3.40 5.49
C THR A 15 -3.53 -1.90 5.60
N THR A 16 -4.48 -1.23 6.25
CA THR A 16 -4.36 0.20 6.55
C THR A 16 -3.71 0.39 7.91
N ILE A 17 -2.56 1.06 7.91
CA ILE A 17 -1.79 1.40 9.11
C ILE A 17 -2.32 2.71 9.71
N THR A 18 -2.54 2.71 11.01
CA THR A 18 -3.05 3.80 11.84
C THR A 18 -2.09 4.06 13.00
N SER A 19 -2.31 5.11 13.77
CA SER A 19 -1.60 5.36 15.03
C SER A 19 -1.80 4.27 16.10
N ILE A 20 -2.82 3.42 15.95
CA ILE A 20 -3.17 2.35 16.91
C ILE A 20 -2.46 1.04 16.56
N ASN A 21 -2.48 0.64 15.28
CA ASN A 21 -2.03 -0.69 14.85
C ASN A 21 -0.63 -0.74 14.21
N TYR A 22 0.12 0.37 14.19
CA TYR A 22 1.43 0.42 13.54
C TYR A 22 2.48 -0.54 14.13
N ASN A 23 2.27 -1.05 15.35
CA ASN A 23 3.15 -2.05 15.96
C ASN A 23 2.84 -3.49 15.52
N GLU A 24 1.72 -3.70 14.82
CA GLU A 24 1.26 -5.03 14.41
C GLU A 24 1.72 -5.43 13.00
N ILE A 25 2.57 -4.62 12.37
CA ILE A 25 3.04 -4.85 10.97
C ILE A 25 3.64 -6.24 10.84
N ASP A 26 4.59 -6.62 11.72
CA ASP A 26 5.25 -7.93 11.66
C ASP A 26 4.25 -9.07 11.88
N THR A 27 3.34 -8.92 12.85
CA THR A 27 2.27 -9.89 13.14
C THR A 27 1.40 -10.14 11.91
N VAL A 28 0.95 -9.06 11.25
CA VAL A 28 0.07 -9.15 10.08
C VAL A 28 0.79 -9.77 8.89
N ILE A 29 2.06 -9.42 8.66
CA ILE A 29 2.87 -10.02 7.59
C ILE A 29 3.02 -11.51 7.84
N LYS A 30 3.43 -11.91 9.05
CA LYS A 30 3.58 -13.33 9.39
C LYS A 30 2.28 -14.10 9.18
N VAL A 31 1.18 -13.55 9.64
CA VAL A 31 -0.14 -14.17 9.50
C VAL A 31 -0.56 -14.31 8.03
N ALA A 32 -0.29 -13.31 7.19
CA ALA A 32 -0.55 -13.40 5.75
C ALA A 32 0.39 -14.40 5.05
N TYR A 33 1.67 -14.41 5.43
CA TYR A 33 2.68 -15.30 4.88
C TYR A 33 2.37 -16.78 5.21
N ASP A 34 2.06 -17.06 6.49
CA ASP A 34 1.65 -18.39 6.95
C ASP A 34 0.33 -18.85 6.31
N ALA A 35 -0.52 -17.91 5.89
CA ALA A 35 -1.73 -18.21 5.13
C ALA A 35 -1.46 -18.64 3.69
N GLY A 36 -0.24 -18.46 3.17
CA GLY A 36 0.11 -18.87 1.82
C GLY A 36 -0.55 -18.06 0.71
N VAL A 37 -1.02 -16.83 0.99
CA VAL A 37 -1.54 -15.92 -0.04
C VAL A 37 -0.41 -15.40 -0.96
N SER A 38 -0.74 -14.59 -1.96
CA SER A 38 0.27 -14.09 -2.90
C SER A 38 1.11 -12.95 -2.34
N GLY A 39 0.51 -12.02 -1.62
CA GLY A 39 1.30 -10.92 -1.07
C GLY A 39 0.52 -9.99 -0.20
N ILE A 40 1.24 -9.04 0.39
CA ILE A 40 0.68 -8.00 1.24
C ILE A 40 1.21 -6.62 0.85
N PHE A 41 0.34 -5.62 0.90
CA PHE A 41 0.72 -4.22 0.80
C PHE A 41 0.04 -3.38 1.87
N PHE A 42 0.64 -2.23 2.17
CA PHE A 42 0.22 -1.34 3.22
C PHE A 42 -0.27 -0.02 2.67
N LEU A 43 -1.35 0.48 3.27
CA LEU A 43 -1.81 1.85 3.12
C LEU A 43 -1.54 2.59 4.43
N LEU A 44 -1.40 3.91 4.37
CA LEU A 44 -1.50 4.73 5.57
C LEU A 44 -2.93 5.25 5.71
N TYR A 45 -3.40 5.36 6.95
CA TYR A 45 -4.69 5.97 7.22
C TYR A 45 -4.72 7.40 6.69
N THR A 46 -5.77 7.71 5.92
CA THR A 46 -6.00 9.04 5.35
C THR A 46 -7.11 9.72 6.14
N GLY A 47 -6.81 10.86 6.74
CA GLY A 47 -7.76 11.63 7.55
C GLY A 47 -7.47 13.13 7.54
N TYR A 48 -8.33 13.88 8.21
CA TYR A 48 -8.13 15.32 8.46
C TYR A 48 -6.99 15.53 9.47
N SER A 49 -6.37 16.71 9.48
CA SER A 49 -5.11 16.97 10.20
C SER A 49 -5.15 16.71 11.71
N ASP A 50 -6.33 16.84 12.30
CA ASP A 50 -6.65 16.63 13.71
C ASP A 50 -7.07 15.18 14.04
N ASP A 51 -7.20 14.31 13.04
CA ASP A 51 -7.63 12.93 13.25
C ASP A 51 -6.55 12.14 14.03
N PRO A 52 -6.92 11.52 15.17
CA PRO A 52 -5.98 10.80 16.04
C PRO A 52 -5.40 9.54 15.40
N LEU A 53 -6.03 8.99 14.34
CA LEU A 53 -5.58 7.78 13.65
C LEU A 53 -4.46 8.05 12.64
N LEU A 54 -4.13 9.32 12.37
CA LEU A 54 -3.07 9.69 11.43
C LEU A 54 -1.69 9.14 11.82
N VAL A 55 -1.03 8.54 10.83
CA VAL A 55 0.36 8.07 10.94
C VAL A 55 1.31 9.21 10.64
N LYS A 56 1.78 9.91 11.68
CA LYS A 56 2.67 11.09 11.57
C LYS A 56 3.85 11.04 12.52
N GLY A 57 4.86 11.87 12.25
CA GLY A 57 6.03 12.05 13.12
C GLY A 57 6.77 10.75 13.44
N LYS A 58 6.95 10.46 14.74
CA LYS A 58 7.66 9.24 15.20
C LYS A 58 6.96 7.95 14.78
N ILE A 59 5.62 7.94 14.73
CA ILE A 59 4.84 6.77 14.32
C ILE A 59 5.15 6.44 12.85
N LEU A 60 5.07 7.44 11.96
CA LEU A 60 5.43 7.25 10.54
C LEU A 60 6.85 6.71 10.37
N LYS A 61 7.84 7.29 11.06
CA LYS A 61 9.23 6.80 11.01
C LYS A 61 9.35 5.35 11.47
N LYS A 62 8.59 4.94 12.49
CA LYS A 62 8.59 3.55 12.97
C LYS A 62 7.89 2.63 11.97
N THR A 63 6.74 3.02 11.43
CA THR A 63 6.03 2.29 10.37
C THR A 63 6.93 2.01 9.17
N ILE A 64 7.57 3.05 8.61
CA ILE A 64 8.44 2.89 7.44
C ILE A 64 9.62 1.95 7.72
N ARG A 65 10.26 2.07 8.90
CA ARG A 65 11.35 1.17 9.29
C ARG A 65 10.89 -0.29 9.46
N SER A 66 9.70 -0.50 10.03
CA SER A 66 9.14 -1.84 10.17
C SER A 66 8.87 -2.49 8.81
N VAL A 67 8.28 -1.75 7.86
CA VAL A 67 8.05 -2.28 6.51
C VAL A 67 9.37 -2.52 5.78
N LEU A 68 10.34 -1.61 5.84
CA LEU A 68 11.66 -1.79 5.23
C LEU A 68 12.40 -3.01 5.78
N ARG A 69 12.34 -3.25 7.08
CA ARG A 69 12.91 -4.46 7.69
C ARG A 69 12.20 -5.69 7.13
N ALA A 70 10.87 -5.71 7.15
CA ALA A 70 10.11 -6.86 6.67
C ALA A 70 10.31 -7.14 5.18
N MET A 71 10.57 -6.13 4.35
CA MET A 71 10.97 -6.34 2.95
C MET A 71 12.29 -7.14 2.83
N GLY A 72 13.21 -7.00 3.79
CA GLY A 72 14.43 -7.80 3.84
C GLY A 72 14.23 -9.22 4.39
N ASP A 73 13.18 -9.43 5.19
CA ASP A 73 12.87 -10.73 5.81
C ASP A 73 11.94 -11.59 4.95
N TYR A 74 11.11 -10.97 4.10
CA TYR A 74 10.03 -11.61 3.34
C TYR A 74 10.13 -11.41 1.81
N ASP A 75 11.22 -10.80 1.32
CA ASP A 75 11.49 -10.55 -0.11
C ASP A 75 10.27 -9.98 -0.86
N ASP A 76 9.92 -10.57 -2.02
CA ASP A 76 8.87 -10.12 -2.93
C ASP A 76 7.44 -10.32 -2.39
N PHE A 77 7.27 -10.86 -1.18
CA PHE A 77 5.95 -10.99 -0.55
C PHE A 77 5.36 -9.64 -0.14
N ILE A 78 6.23 -8.66 0.16
CA ILE A 78 5.82 -7.29 0.44
C ILE A 78 5.72 -6.54 -0.88
N LEU A 79 4.48 -6.31 -1.34
CA LEU A 79 4.18 -5.72 -2.65
C LEU A 79 4.30 -4.19 -2.64
N MET A 80 5.47 -3.71 -2.21
CA MET A 80 5.80 -2.29 -2.13
C MET A 80 7.29 -2.09 -2.38
N SER A 81 7.65 -1.06 -3.14
CA SER A 81 9.06 -0.68 -3.31
C SER A 81 9.53 0.27 -2.20
N LYS A 82 10.85 0.37 -2.02
CA LYS A 82 11.47 1.40 -1.18
C LYS A 82 11.06 2.79 -1.65
N LYS A 83 10.96 3.00 -2.97
CA LYS A 83 10.49 4.27 -3.52
C LYS A 83 9.07 4.60 -3.09
N MET A 84 8.16 3.63 -3.06
CA MET A 84 6.79 3.85 -2.58
C MET A 84 6.77 4.28 -1.09
N LEU A 85 7.65 3.72 -0.26
CA LEU A 85 7.80 4.12 1.14
C LEU A 85 8.36 5.55 1.29
N GLU A 86 9.34 5.93 0.47
CA GLU A 86 9.84 7.31 0.42
C GLU A 86 8.73 8.29 0.01
N LEU A 87 7.91 7.93 -0.98
CA LEU A 87 6.81 8.74 -1.47
C LEU A 87 5.73 8.96 -0.41
N TYR A 88 5.52 8.01 0.51
CA TYR A 88 4.65 8.25 1.66
C TYR A 88 5.15 9.35 2.59
N ILE A 89 6.46 9.57 2.65
CA ILE A 89 7.09 10.63 3.44
C ILE A 89 7.08 11.95 2.68
N SER A 90 7.58 11.96 1.44
CA SER A 90 7.77 13.19 0.66
C SER A 90 6.48 13.75 0.09
N LYS A 91 5.45 12.91 -0.10
CA LYS A 91 4.17 13.26 -0.72
C LYS A 91 4.29 13.84 -2.13
N GLU A 92 5.41 13.63 -2.83
CA GLU A 92 5.66 14.12 -4.20
C GLU A 92 4.60 13.67 -5.21
N PHE A 93 3.93 12.55 -4.96
CA PHE A 93 2.86 12.04 -5.82
C PHE A 93 1.58 12.88 -5.77
N VAL A 94 1.37 13.71 -4.74
CA VAL A 94 0.08 14.39 -4.48
C VAL A 94 -0.32 15.40 -5.58
N PRO A 95 0.59 16.23 -6.13
CA PRO A 95 0.30 17.07 -7.29
C PRO A 95 0.02 16.26 -8.57
N HIS A 96 0.62 15.06 -8.67
CA HIS A 96 0.54 14.17 -9.84
C HIS A 96 -0.43 13.00 -9.65
N CYS A 97 -1.37 13.13 -8.71
CA CYS A 97 -2.26 12.04 -8.32
C CYS A 97 -3.10 11.56 -9.53
N VAL A 98 -3.08 10.25 -9.81
CA VAL A 98 -3.78 9.64 -10.95
C VAL A 98 -5.30 9.85 -10.93
N PHE A 99 -5.89 10.04 -9.75
CA PHE A 99 -7.30 10.39 -9.62
C PHE A 99 -7.57 11.86 -10.02
N LYS A 100 -6.64 12.78 -9.69
CA LYS A 100 -6.73 14.21 -10.06
C LYS A 100 -6.58 14.41 -11.56
N SER A 101 -5.64 13.70 -12.19
CA SER A 101 -5.41 13.78 -13.63
C SER A 101 -6.49 13.11 -14.48
N GLY A 102 -7.41 12.38 -13.85
CA GLY A 102 -8.48 11.65 -14.54
C GLY A 102 -8.06 10.31 -15.13
N GLY A 103 -6.83 9.84 -14.85
CA GLY A 103 -6.35 8.51 -15.24
C GLY A 103 -7.12 7.38 -14.56
N VAL A 104 -7.68 7.62 -13.37
CA VAL A 104 -8.65 6.73 -12.72
C VAL A 104 -9.91 7.52 -12.35
N LYS A 105 -11.07 7.02 -12.76
CA LYS A 105 -12.38 7.61 -12.46
C LYS A 105 -13.00 6.89 -11.27
N CYS A 106 -13.41 7.64 -10.24
CA CYS A 106 -14.08 7.12 -9.07
C CYS A 106 -15.54 7.58 -9.05
N TYR A 107 -16.43 6.75 -8.48
CA TYR A 107 -17.86 7.02 -8.39
C TYR A 107 -18.40 6.68 -6.99
N TYR A 108 -19.42 7.42 -6.56
CA TYR A 108 -20.29 7.03 -5.45
C TYR A 108 -21.20 5.87 -5.88
N PRO A 109 -21.80 5.13 -4.94
CA PRO A 109 -22.76 4.09 -5.26
C PRO A 109 -23.97 4.59 -6.07
N ASP A 110 -24.32 5.88 -5.98
CA ASP A 110 -25.38 6.52 -6.76
C ASP A 110 -24.95 6.91 -8.20
N GLY A 111 -23.75 6.50 -8.62
CA GLY A 111 -23.19 6.82 -9.94
C GLY A 111 -22.61 8.23 -10.08
N LYS A 112 -22.69 9.08 -9.05
CA LYS A 112 -22.06 10.41 -9.10
C LYS A 112 -20.54 10.30 -9.05
N ARG A 113 -19.86 11.14 -9.82
CA ARG A 113 -18.40 11.15 -9.86
C ARG A 113 -17.81 11.62 -8.52
N LYS A 114 -16.78 10.90 -8.07
CA LYS A 114 -15.87 11.29 -6.99
C LYS A 114 -14.56 11.83 -7.57
N PHE A 115 -13.95 12.73 -6.82
CA PHE A 115 -12.58 13.20 -7.03
C PHE A 115 -11.57 12.07 -6.84
N CYS A 116 -11.66 11.30 -5.76
CA CYS A 116 -10.87 10.08 -5.55
C CYS A 116 -11.64 9.05 -4.72
N VAL A 117 -11.03 7.89 -4.44
CA VAL A 117 -11.64 6.82 -3.63
C VAL A 117 -12.06 7.28 -2.22
N MET A 118 -11.37 8.29 -1.66
CA MET A 118 -11.67 8.86 -0.33
C MET A 118 -12.75 9.96 -0.35
N GLY A 119 -13.32 10.29 -1.51
CA GLY A 119 -14.35 11.33 -1.65
C GLY A 119 -13.82 12.62 -2.29
N ASN A 120 -14.49 13.74 -2.01
CA ASN A 120 -14.33 15.01 -2.74
C ASN A 120 -13.50 16.10 -2.02
N SER A 121 -12.90 15.80 -0.87
CA SER A 121 -12.18 16.80 -0.08
C SER A 121 -10.68 16.86 -0.44
N PRO A 122 -10.18 17.98 -1.02
CA PRO A 122 -8.75 18.14 -1.26
C PRO A 122 -7.93 18.22 0.04
N LYS A 123 -8.56 18.56 1.17
CA LYS A 123 -7.90 18.62 2.49
C LYS A 123 -7.33 17.27 2.93
N LEU A 124 -7.89 16.16 2.44
CA LEU A 124 -7.38 14.81 2.71
C LEU A 124 -6.05 14.52 1.98
N CYS A 125 -5.72 15.28 0.93
CA CYS A 125 -4.53 15.00 0.11
C CYS A 125 -3.21 15.16 0.87
N ALA A 126 -3.14 16.09 1.83
CA ALA A 126 -1.95 16.32 2.63
C ALA A 126 -1.56 15.08 3.45
N ASN A 127 -2.56 14.31 3.89
CA ASN A 127 -2.38 13.08 4.66
C ASN A 127 -2.69 11.83 3.84
N CYS A 128 -2.64 11.91 2.50
CA CYS A 128 -2.99 10.78 1.65
C CYS A 128 -2.06 9.60 1.91
N GLY A 129 -2.66 8.46 2.24
CA GLY A 129 -2.00 7.18 2.45
C GLY A 129 -2.43 6.10 1.46
N CYS A 130 -3.18 6.47 0.41
CA CYS A 130 -3.60 5.54 -0.64
C CYS A 130 -2.39 5.02 -1.44
N ILE A 131 -2.32 3.70 -1.62
CA ILE A 131 -1.24 3.05 -2.36
C ILE A 131 -1.32 3.32 -3.86
N VAL A 132 -2.53 3.49 -4.41
CA VAL A 132 -2.75 3.66 -5.86
C VAL A 132 -1.96 4.84 -6.44
N PRO A 133 -2.10 6.09 -5.96
CA PRO A 133 -1.37 7.20 -6.53
C PRO A 133 0.14 7.13 -6.22
N VAL A 134 0.54 6.46 -5.13
CA VAL A 134 1.95 6.22 -4.79
C VAL A 134 2.59 5.27 -5.81
N GLY A 135 1.99 4.11 -6.04
CA GLY A 135 2.45 3.12 -7.02
C GLY A 135 2.40 3.67 -8.45
N SER A 136 1.30 4.33 -8.84
CA SER A 136 1.22 4.97 -10.16
C SER A 136 2.30 6.02 -10.38
N TYR A 137 2.62 6.83 -9.36
CA TYR A 137 3.69 7.81 -9.47
C TYR A 137 5.06 7.14 -9.57
N ALA A 138 5.36 6.14 -8.73
CA ALA A 138 6.61 5.39 -8.82
C ALA A 138 6.80 4.73 -10.21
N LEU A 139 5.74 4.11 -10.75
CA LEU A 139 5.73 3.57 -12.12
C LEU A 139 5.98 4.64 -13.18
N SER A 140 5.37 5.83 -13.04
CA SER A 140 5.59 6.94 -13.97
C SER A 140 7.03 7.47 -13.97
N LYS A 141 7.78 7.19 -12.89
CA LYS A 141 9.21 7.50 -12.76
C LYS A 141 10.12 6.35 -13.17
N LEU A 142 9.54 5.28 -13.72
CA LEU A 142 10.24 4.06 -14.12
C LEU A 142 11.05 3.44 -12.97
N ASP A 143 10.51 3.51 -11.75
CA ASP A 143 11.14 2.89 -10.58
C ASP A 143 11.29 1.37 -10.79
N PRO A 144 12.52 0.81 -10.82
CA PRO A 144 12.76 -0.58 -11.21
C PRO A 144 12.07 -1.60 -10.30
N GLU A 145 12.14 -1.39 -8.98
CA GLU A 145 11.54 -2.27 -7.97
C GLU A 145 10.02 -2.29 -8.12
N THR A 146 9.39 -1.13 -8.32
CA THR A 146 7.94 -1.06 -8.58
C THR A 146 7.55 -1.75 -9.90
N ILE A 147 8.37 -1.63 -10.94
CA ILE A 147 8.15 -2.32 -12.23
C ILE A 147 8.25 -3.85 -12.05
N GLU A 148 9.24 -4.32 -11.31
CA GLU A 148 9.47 -5.74 -11.03
C GLU A 148 8.30 -6.35 -10.25
N ILE A 149 7.87 -5.69 -9.16
CA ILE A 149 6.68 -6.09 -8.39
C ILE A 149 5.46 -6.21 -9.31
N LEU A 150 5.23 -5.22 -10.19
CA LEU A 150 4.10 -5.25 -11.11
C LEU A 150 4.21 -6.38 -12.15
N LYS A 151 5.41 -6.63 -12.69
CA LYS A 151 5.65 -7.71 -13.64
C LYS A 151 5.38 -9.08 -13.01
N ASN A 152 5.91 -9.30 -11.81
CA ASN A 152 5.73 -10.55 -11.06
C ASN A 152 4.25 -10.78 -10.73
N PHE A 153 3.52 -9.70 -10.45
CA PHE A 153 2.07 -9.78 -10.23
C PHE A 153 1.28 -10.08 -11.52
N ILE A 154 1.61 -9.45 -12.65
CA ILE A 154 0.87 -9.61 -13.92
C ILE A 154 1.15 -10.96 -14.58
N HIS A 155 2.40 -11.40 -14.59
CA HIS A 155 2.80 -12.58 -15.38
C HIS A 155 2.65 -13.88 -14.60
N GLY A 156 2.35 -13.85 -13.30
CA GLY A 156 2.19 -15.04 -12.46
C GLY A 156 3.45 -15.91 -12.33
N ASP A 157 4.53 -15.57 -13.04
CA ASP A 157 5.79 -16.26 -13.04
C ASP A 157 6.54 -15.90 -11.75
N SER A 158 6.57 -16.88 -10.85
CA SER A 158 7.35 -16.92 -9.60
C SER A 158 6.83 -16.10 -8.40
N MET A 159 5.64 -16.45 -7.92
CA MET A 159 5.49 -16.68 -6.46
C MET A 159 5.68 -18.16 -6.10
N LEU A 160 6.53 -18.81 -6.91
CA LEU A 160 7.13 -20.10 -6.65
C LEU A 160 8.12 -19.89 -5.51
N LEU A 161 7.58 -19.98 -4.29
CA LEU A 161 8.32 -20.20 -3.06
C LEU A 161 9.49 -21.15 -3.36
N LYS A 162 10.71 -20.60 -3.44
CA LYS A 162 11.89 -21.40 -3.13
C LYS A 162 11.79 -21.72 -1.64
N LYS A 163 11.07 -22.79 -1.32
CA LYS A 163 11.24 -23.50 -0.05
C LYS A 163 12.72 -23.93 -0.03
N LYS A 164 13.53 -23.26 0.79
CA LYS A 164 14.74 -23.87 1.32
C LYS A 164 14.36 -24.76 2.48
#